data_AF-A0A1G1F0K2-F1
#
_entry.id   AF-A0A1G1F0K2-F1
#
_cell.length_a   1.000
_cell.length_b   1.000
_cell.length_c   1.000
_cell.angle_alpha   90.00
_cell.angle_beta   90.00
_cell.angle_gamma   90.00
#
_symmetry.space_group_name_H-M   'P 1'
#
loop_
_entity.id
_entity.type
_entity.pdbx_description
1 polymer ?
#
loop_
_entity_poly.entity_id
_entity_poly.type
_entity_poly.pdbx_seq_one_letter_code
_entity_poly.pdbx_strand_id
1 'polypeptide(L)' 'MKKKVKKPRKPEEKLKVKAVLVRFTNTDFDKFEEMADTLQTSIAAVIRQYALKGIAVEQSKNQI' A
#
# COMPACT_ATOMS: atom_id res chain seq x y z
N MET A 1 -5.79 5.73 49.69
CA MET A 1 -5.39 5.05 48.44
C MET A 1 -5.84 5.88 47.23
N LYS A 2 -4.92 6.51 46.50
CA LYS A 2 -5.27 7.34 45.32
C LYS A 2 -5.51 6.43 44.11
N LYS A 3 -6.75 6.36 43.62
CA LYS A 3 -7.13 5.62 42.41
C LYS A 3 -6.42 6.26 41.19
N LYS A 4 -5.55 5.50 40.51
CA LYS A 4 -4.94 5.92 39.24
C LYS A 4 -6.05 6.03 38.19
N VAL A 5 -6.43 7.24 37.82
CA VAL A 5 -7.37 7.50 36.72
C VAL A 5 -6.71 7.04 35.41
N LYS A 6 -7.30 6.02 34.77
CA LYS A 6 -6.86 5.57 33.45
C LYS A 6 -7.11 6.70 32.44
N LYS A 7 -6.06 7.19 31.78
CA LYS A 7 -6.18 8.21 30.72
C LYS A 7 -7.18 7.73 29.65
N PRO A 8 -8.13 8.56 29.19
CA PRO A 8 -9.00 8.21 28.08
C PRO A 8 -8.14 8.02 26.82
N ARG A 9 -8.27 6.86 26.16
CA ARG A 9 -7.66 6.63 24.85
C ARG A 9 -8.31 7.61 23.88
N LYS A 10 -7.51 8.32 23.08
CA LYS A 10 -8.04 9.16 21.98
C LYS A 10 -8.91 8.26 21.10
N PRO A 11 -10.08 8.75 20.63
CA PRO A 11 -10.87 8.00 19.66
C PRO A 11 -9.95 7.71 18.47
N GLU A 12 -9.77 6.43 18.16
CA GLU A 12 -8.96 5.99 17.03
C GLU A 12 -9.50 6.67 15.78
N GLU A 13 -8.72 7.59 15.21
CA GLU A 13 -8.99 8.11 13.88
C GLU A 13 -9.06 6.90 12.95
N LYS A 14 -10.26 6.59 12.45
CA LYS A 14 -10.49 5.38 11.65
C LYS A 14 -9.50 5.39 10.51
N LEU A 15 -8.53 4.47 10.55
CA LEU A 15 -7.49 4.37 9.54
C LEU A 15 -8.18 4.17 8.18
N LYS A 16 -8.18 5.21 7.32
CA LYS A 16 -8.80 5.18 5.98
C LYS A 16 -7.95 4.38 4.99
N VAL A 17 -7.19 3.40 5.47
CA VAL A 17 -6.31 2.56 4.67
C VAL A 17 -7.01 1.24 4.42
N LYS A 18 -7.25 0.92 3.14
CA LYS A 18 -7.71 -0.42 2.74
C LYS A 18 -6.49 -1.27 2.45
N ALA A 19 -6.30 -2.34 3.21
CA ALA A 19 -5.31 -3.36 2.90
C ALA A 19 -5.80 -4.23 1.74
N VAL A 20 -4.90 -4.57 0.82
CA VAL A 20 -5.18 -5.44 -0.33
C VAL A 20 -4.16 -6.55 -0.33
N LEU A 21 -4.64 -7.79 -0.42
CA LEU A 21 -3.79 -8.97 -0.62
C LEU A 21 -3.77 -9.31 -2.11
N VAL A 22 -2.57 -9.43 -2.68
CA VAL A 22 -2.37 -9.79 -4.09
C VAL A 22 -1.42 -10.98 -4.13
N ARG A 23 -1.71 -11.96 -5.00
CA ARG A 23 -0.86 -13.12 -5.25
C ARG A 23 -0.24 -12.97 -6.63
N PHE A 24 1.06 -13.26 -6.73
CA PHE A 24 1.82 -13.25 -7.97
C PHE A 24 2.40 -14.64 -8.23
N THR A 25 2.75 -14.91 -9.48
CA THR A 25 3.63 -16.04 -9.78
C THR A 25 5.04 -15.75 -9.24
N ASN A 26 5.83 -16.78 -8.94
CA ASN A 26 7.20 -16.58 -8.44
C ASN A 26 8.02 -15.72 -9.40
N THR A 27 7.94 -16.01 -10.70
CA THR A 27 8.65 -15.26 -11.74
C THR A 27 8.30 -13.77 -11.82
N ASP A 28 7.07 -13.40 -11.50
CA ASP A 28 6.67 -11.99 -11.49
C ASP A 28 7.05 -11.31 -10.17
N PHE A 29 7.00 -12.07 -9.06
CA PHE A 29 7.46 -11.59 -7.77
C PHE A 29 8.95 -11.22 -7.79
N ASP A 30 9.79 -12.08 -8.34
CA ASP A 30 11.24 -11.86 -8.43
C ASP A 30 11.57 -10.55 -9.16
N LYS A 31 10.85 -10.24 -10.25
CA LYS A 31 11.00 -8.95 -10.96
C LYS A 31 10.64 -7.75 -10.09
N PHE A 32 9.59 -7.86 -9.26
CA PHE A 32 9.21 -6.79 -8.34
C PHE A 32 10.23 -6.63 -7.21
N GLU A 33 10.86 -7.72 -6.79
CA GLU A 33 11.96 -7.70 -5.83
C GLU A 33 13.19 -6.98 -6.40
N GLU A 34 13.66 -7.37 -7.59
CA GLU A 34 14.78 -6.70 -8.27
C GLU A 34 14.53 -5.19 -8.49
N MET A 35 13.31 -4.81 -8.89
CA MET A 35 12.92 -3.41 -9.05
C MET A 35 12.90 -2.67 -7.71
N ALA A 36 12.43 -3.31 -6.65
CA ALA A 36 12.39 -2.72 -5.31
C ALA A 36 13.81 -2.44 -4.78
N ASP A 37 14.73 -3.37 -4.99
CA ASP A 37 16.14 -3.21 -4.62
C ASP A 37 16.81 -2.08 -5.41
N THR A 38 16.59 -2.03 -6.73
CA THR A 38 17.12 -0.98 -7.61
C THR A 38 16.65 0.41 -7.18
N LEU A 39 15.38 0.53 -6.81
CA LEU A 39 14.76 1.79 -6.38
C LEU A 39 14.92 2.07 -4.88
N GLN A 40 15.59 1.19 -4.14
CA GLN A 40 15.76 1.25 -2.68
C GLN A 40 14.43 1.52 -1.95
N THR A 41 13.38 0.81 -2.36
CA THR A 41 12.02 0.99 -1.84
C THR A 41 11.36 -0.35 -1.53
N SER A 42 10.19 -0.33 -0.89
CA SER A 42 9.47 -1.57 -0.59
C SER A 42 8.80 -2.12 -1.86
N ILE A 43 8.79 -3.46 -2.01
CA ILE A 43 8.06 -4.16 -3.08
C ILE A 43 6.60 -3.69 -3.18
N ALA A 44 5.93 -3.52 -2.04
CA ALA A 44 4.57 -3.03 -1.98
C ALA A 44 4.41 -1.60 -2.52
N ALA A 45 5.42 -0.73 -2.37
CA ALA A 45 5.42 0.61 -2.94
C ALA A 45 5.60 0.56 -4.46
N VAL A 46 6.49 -0.29 -4.97
CA VAL A 46 6.66 -0.52 -6.41
C VAL A 46 5.34 -0.97 -7.02
N ILE A 47 4.72 -2.03 -6.49
CA ILE A 47 3.46 -2.56 -6.99
C ILE A 47 2.37 -1.48 -7.00
N ARG A 48 2.25 -0.69 -5.92
CA ARG A 48 1.28 0.42 -5.85
C ARG A 48 1.54 1.48 -6.92
N GLN A 49 2.79 1.91 -7.11
CA GLN A 49 3.11 2.93 -8.11
C GLN A 49 2.79 2.47 -9.53
N TYR A 50 3.14 1.24 -9.89
CA TYR A 50 2.84 0.69 -11.21
C TYR A 50 1.34 0.47 -11.42
N ALA A 51 0.62 0.00 -10.39
CA ALA A 51 -0.83 -0.13 -10.46
C ALA A 51 -1.51 1.24 -10.71
N LEU A 52 -1.07 2.29 -10.01
CA LEU A 52 -1.60 3.65 -10.21
C LEU A 52 -1.31 4.18 -11.63
N LYS A 53 -0.10 3.94 -12.15
CA LYS A 53 0.26 4.30 -13.54
C LYS A 53 -0.63 3.58 -14.55
N GLY A 54 -0.85 2.27 -14.37
CA GLY A 54 -1.73 1.48 -15.23
C GLY A 54 -3.17 2.01 -15.23
N ILE A 55 -3.72 2.31 -14.05
CA ILE A 55 -5.07 2.89 -13.92
C ILE A 55 -5.17 4.24 -14.63
N ALA A 56 -4.18 5.12 -14.45
CA ALA A 56 -4.18 6.44 -15.10
C ALA A 56 -4.18 6.34 -16.63
N VAL A 57 -3.41 5.40 -17.19
CA VAL A 57 -3.37 5.14 -18.64
C VAL A 57 -4.72 4.64 -19.15
N GLU A 58 -5.35 3.68 -18.46
CA GLU A 58 -6.66 3.15 -18.84
C GLU A 58 -7.78 4.21 -18.72
N GLN A 59 -7.77 5.03 -17.66
CA GLN A 59 -8.73 6.12 -17.51
C GLN A 59 -8.60 7.18 -18.61
N SER A 60 -7.37 7.44 -19.09
CA SER A 60 -7.14 8.39 -20.18
C SER A 60 -7.68 7.89 -21.51
N LYS A 61 -7.72 6.57 -21.74
CA LYS A 61 -8.31 5.97 -22.95
C LYS A 61 -9.84 5.98 -22.93
N ASN A 62 -10.45 5.84 -21.76
CA ASN A 62 -11.91 5.79 -21.59
C ASN A 62 -12.60 7.16 -21.50
N GLN A 63 -11.87 8.27 -21.63
CA GLN A 63 -12.44 9.64 -21.66
C GLN A 63 -12.69 10.17 -23.08
N ILE A 64 -12.65 9.31 -24.11
CA ILE A 64 -12.95 9.66 -25.50
C ILE A 64 -14.39 9.31 -25.84
#